data_AF-A0A0K2SXX3-F1
#
_entry.id   AF-A0A0K2SXX3-F1
#
_cell.length_a   1.000
_cell.length_b   1.000
_cell.length_c   1.000
_cell.angle_alpha   90.00
_cell.angle_beta   90.00
_cell.angle_gamma   90.00
#
_symmetry.space_group_name_H-M   'P 1'
#
loop_
_entity.id
_entity.type
_entity.pdbx_description
1 polymer ?
#
loop_
_entity_poly.entity_id
_entity_poly.type
_entity_poly.pdbx_seq_one_letter_code
_entity_poly.pdbx_strand_id
1 'polypeptide(L)'
;MMPGTMSPPPRQPGSKWPGFLVNRSGLPFDDLTWNELWEFAAHLFPESKQSFEEIKSAPQLQEVPFPNPPRISHTNIHKRPVQYIHKVQEYLNKLTYNHTGTQFFETRPNSSMITLNETSKAIIREGLPIKCMEAVILSVHLTNGVPALGRFPLNFKSEMIMKINKNQRYFYHVVLGLTLGNRFGTIGLSRRDNLMDKSLTYTSLADLIDEFEESYRNNGHKLLKVRIGHLVSHDPYSISSIPWKGMTIYPPSEDETEMR
;
A
#
# COMPACT_ATOMS: atom_id res chain seq x y z
N MET A 1 18.01 4.86 16.54
CA MET A 1 16.65 4.33 16.80
C MET A 1 15.68 5.23 16.06
N MET A 2 15.04 4.74 15.00
CA MET A 2 14.01 5.50 14.30
C MET A 2 12.83 5.70 15.26
N PRO A 3 12.29 6.93 15.43
CA PRO A 3 11.06 7.12 16.19
C PRO A 3 9.97 6.26 15.58
N GLY A 4 9.19 5.58 16.41
CA GLY A 4 8.13 4.66 15.98
C GLY A 4 7.29 5.27 14.86
N THR A 5 7.05 4.48 13.81
CA THR A 5 6.43 4.86 12.53
C THR A 5 5.28 5.86 12.68
N MET A 6 5.62 7.15 12.67
CA MET A 6 4.64 8.22 12.77
C MET A 6 3.87 8.25 11.45
N SER A 7 2.59 7.93 11.54
CA SER A 7 1.66 8.19 10.44
C SER A 7 1.62 9.70 10.22
N PRO A 8 1.70 10.20 8.97
CA PRO A 8 1.57 11.63 8.72
C PRO A 8 0.26 12.13 9.37
N PRO A 9 0.31 13.24 10.14
CA PRO A 9 -0.88 13.76 10.79
C PRO A 9 -1.95 14.09 9.75
N PRO A 10 -3.24 13.91 10.09
CA PRO A 10 -4.32 14.28 9.20
C PRO A 10 -4.38 15.78 8.95
N ARG A 11 -5.11 16.13 7.89
CA ARG A 11 -5.50 17.51 7.61
C ARG A 11 -6.08 18.16 8.86
N GLN A 12 -5.45 19.22 9.33
CA GLN A 12 -5.97 20.04 10.42
C GLN A 12 -7.02 21.02 9.88
N PRO A 13 -8.18 21.23 10.55
CA PRO A 13 -9.15 22.25 10.18
C PRO A 13 -8.48 23.63 10.11
N GLY A 14 -8.64 24.32 8.98
CA GLY A 14 -7.96 25.61 8.73
C GLY A 14 -6.53 25.51 8.20
N SER A 15 -5.92 24.32 8.14
CA SER A 15 -4.62 24.14 7.47
C SER A 15 -4.76 24.22 5.96
N LYS A 16 -3.84 24.93 5.32
CA LYS A 16 -3.69 24.95 3.85
C LYS A 16 -3.32 23.58 3.29
N TRP A 17 -2.75 22.70 4.11
CA TRP A 17 -2.20 21.43 3.67
C TRP A 17 -3.22 20.27 3.67
N PRO A 18 -3.20 19.39 2.66
CA PRO A 18 -4.01 18.18 2.63
C PRO A 18 -3.47 17.11 3.60
N GLY A 19 -4.16 15.96 3.71
CA GLY A 19 -3.66 14.82 4.51
C GLY A 19 -2.44 14.11 3.90
N PHE A 20 -2.23 14.28 2.60
CA PHE A 20 -1.00 13.93 1.86
C PHE A 20 -0.98 14.67 0.52
N LEU A 21 0.20 14.92 -0.03
CA LEU A 21 0.38 15.48 -1.36
C LEU A 21 0.44 14.38 -2.42
N VAL A 22 0.10 14.72 -3.67
CA VAL A 22 0.20 13.82 -4.82
C VAL A 22 0.96 14.54 -5.91
N ASN A 23 2.08 13.96 -6.35
CA ASN A 23 2.83 14.43 -7.49
C ASN A 23 2.03 14.27 -8.79
N ARG A 24 1.94 15.35 -9.56
CA ARG A 24 1.31 15.38 -10.90
C ARG A 24 2.22 15.97 -11.98
N SER A 25 3.42 16.45 -11.63
CA SER A 25 4.37 17.04 -12.57
C SER A 25 5.22 16.00 -13.30
N GLY A 26 5.18 14.74 -12.84
CA GLY A 26 5.97 13.65 -13.40
C GLY A 26 7.31 13.50 -12.68
N LEU A 27 8.25 12.82 -13.31
CA LEU A 27 9.60 12.62 -12.81
C LEU A 27 10.62 12.97 -13.92
N PRO A 28 11.69 13.72 -13.62
CA PRO A 28 12.00 14.36 -12.32
C PRO A 28 10.94 15.39 -11.90
N PHE A 29 10.83 15.67 -10.59
CA PHE A 29 9.91 16.68 -10.06
C PHE A 29 10.25 18.06 -10.64
N ASP A 30 9.23 18.88 -10.92
CA ASP A 30 9.45 20.30 -11.13
C ASP A 30 9.79 21.02 -9.81
N ASP A 31 10.38 22.22 -9.91
CA ASP A 31 10.84 22.99 -8.75
C ASP A 31 9.70 23.28 -7.76
N LEU A 32 8.49 23.52 -8.27
CA LEU A 32 7.32 23.80 -7.44
C LEU A 32 6.96 22.57 -6.58
N THR A 33 6.80 21.41 -7.22
CA THR A 33 6.44 20.16 -6.54
C THR A 33 7.54 19.73 -5.57
N TRP A 34 8.81 19.92 -5.95
CA TRP A 34 9.96 19.63 -5.08
C TRP A 34 9.96 20.49 -3.81
N ASN A 35 9.72 21.80 -3.95
CA ASN A 35 9.64 22.70 -2.80
C ASN A 35 8.43 22.40 -1.92
N GLU A 36 7.25 22.15 -2.52
CA GLU A 36 6.04 21.77 -1.77
C GLU A 36 6.22 20.48 -0.97
N LEU A 37 6.94 19.49 -1.53
CA LEU A 37 7.27 18.25 -0.83
C LEU A 37 8.02 18.54 0.47
N TRP A 38 9.08 19.36 0.41
CA TRP A 38 9.89 19.69 1.59
C TRP A 38 9.11 20.53 2.60
N GLU A 39 8.34 21.52 2.15
CA GLU A 39 7.49 22.33 3.04
C GLU A 39 6.45 21.46 3.76
N PHE A 40 5.84 20.53 3.04
CA PHE A 40 4.85 19.63 3.61
C PHE A 40 5.47 18.63 4.57
N ALA A 41 6.63 18.04 4.24
CA ALA A 41 7.38 17.19 5.17
C ALA A 41 7.73 17.95 6.46
N ALA A 42 8.20 19.21 6.35
CA ALA A 42 8.49 20.09 7.49
C ALA A 42 7.24 20.47 8.30
N HIS A 43 6.05 20.47 7.69
CA HIS A 43 4.78 20.63 8.40
C HIS A 43 4.38 19.37 9.16
N LEU A 44 4.57 18.19 8.55
CA LEU A 44 4.24 16.90 9.16
C LEU A 44 5.19 16.51 10.29
N PHE A 45 6.46 16.87 10.16
CA PHE A 45 7.55 16.52 11.08
C PHE A 45 8.34 17.78 11.50
N PRO A 46 7.75 18.70 12.29
CA PRO A 46 8.38 19.97 12.65
C PRO A 46 9.73 19.79 13.36
N GLU A 47 9.89 18.72 14.12
CA GLU A 47 11.12 18.35 14.83
C GLU A 47 12.25 17.91 13.89
N SER A 48 11.91 17.48 12.66
CA SER A 48 12.87 16.96 11.69
C SER A 48 13.37 18.02 10.70
N LYS A 49 12.96 19.29 10.86
CA LYS A 49 13.33 20.40 9.94
C LYS A 49 14.83 20.56 9.76
N GLN A 50 15.60 20.43 10.83
CA GLN A 50 17.06 20.52 10.74
C GLN A 50 17.64 19.40 9.86
N SER A 51 17.21 18.15 10.06
CA SER A 51 17.63 17.02 9.22
C SER A 51 17.26 17.23 7.75
N PHE A 52 16.13 17.89 7.46
CA PHE A 52 15.74 18.20 6.08
C PHE A 52 16.67 19.21 5.42
N GLU A 53 17.12 20.26 6.13
CA GLU A 53 18.12 21.20 5.61
C GLU A 53 19.48 20.53 5.41
N GLU A 54 19.89 19.65 6.32
CA GLU A 54 21.11 18.85 6.18
C GLU A 54 21.06 17.96 4.94
N ILE A 55 19.93 17.29 4.67
CA ILE A 55 19.76 16.48 3.46
C ILE A 55 19.81 17.34 2.19
N LYS A 56 19.14 18.50 2.17
CA LYS A 56 19.09 19.40 1.01
C LYS A 56 20.44 20.05 0.69
N SER A 57 21.24 20.34 1.72
CA SER A 57 22.55 20.99 1.58
C SER A 57 23.73 20.02 1.52
N ALA A 58 23.49 18.73 1.72
CA ALA A 58 24.54 17.71 1.68
C ALA A 58 25.23 17.69 0.30
N PRO A 59 26.57 17.82 0.24
CA PRO A 59 27.30 17.77 -1.03
C PRO A 59 27.23 16.39 -1.68
N GLN A 60 27.05 15.33 -0.87
CA GLN A 60 26.88 13.96 -1.31
C GLN A 60 25.99 13.21 -0.33
N LEU A 61 24.98 12.51 -0.84
CA LEU A 61 24.13 11.61 -0.08
C LEU A 61 24.57 10.16 -0.30
N GLN A 62 24.21 9.28 0.64
CA GLN A 62 24.40 7.85 0.46
C GLN A 62 23.63 7.36 -0.77
N GLU A 63 24.33 6.66 -1.67
CA GLU A 63 23.70 6.05 -2.83
C GLU A 63 22.81 4.88 -2.39
N VAL A 64 21.56 4.88 -2.87
CA VAL A 64 20.58 3.82 -2.60
C VAL A 64 20.63 2.81 -3.76
N PRO A 65 20.93 1.52 -3.50
CA PRO A 65 20.97 0.52 -4.56
C PRO A 65 19.62 0.38 -5.27
N PHE A 66 19.65 0.36 -6.60
CA PHE A 66 18.44 0.20 -7.39
C PHE A 66 17.77 -1.17 -7.17
N PRO A 67 16.47 -1.22 -6.81
CA PRO A 67 15.78 -2.47 -6.58
C PRO A 67 15.45 -3.14 -7.93
N ASN A 68 15.99 -4.34 -8.15
CA ASN A 68 15.69 -5.11 -9.36
C ASN A 68 14.36 -5.87 -9.23
N PRO A 69 13.40 -5.72 -10.17
CA PRO A 69 12.14 -6.45 -10.14
C PRO A 69 12.36 -7.95 -10.39
N PRO A 70 11.55 -8.83 -9.79
CA PRO A 70 11.65 -10.26 -10.02
C PRO A 70 11.24 -10.59 -11.46
N ARG A 71 11.99 -11.49 -12.11
CA ARG A 71 11.68 -11.97 -13.46
C ARG A 71 10.87 -13.26 -13.40
N ILE A 72 9.77 -13.32 -14.16
CA ILE A 72 8.99 -14.54 -14.34
C ILE A 72 9.76 -15.49 -15.25
N SER A 73 10.02 -16.71 -14.77
CA SER A 73 10.49 -17.81 -15.61
C SER A 73 9.28 -18.59 -16.10
N HIS A 74 8.86 -18.39 -17.34
CA HIS A 74 7.67 -19.05 -17.90
C HIS A 74 7.75 -20.59 -17.87
N THR A 75 8.96 -21.16 -17.91
CA THR A 75 9.17 -22.61 -17.83
C THR A 75 9.02 -23.18 -16.42
N ASN A 76 9.22 -22.36 -15.38
CA ASN A 76 9.26 -22.82 -13.98
C ASN A 76 8.19 -22.20 -13.09
N ILE A 77 7.47 -21.17 -13.54
CA ILE A 77 6.47 -20.47 -12.71
C ILE A 77 5.35 -21.41 -12.25
N HIS A 78 4.96 -22.38 -13.08
CA HIS A 78 4.00 -23.41 -12.72
C HIS A 78 4.49 -24.35 -11.61
N LYS A 79 5.82 -24.52 -11.47
CA LYS A 79 6.42 -25.40 -10.46
C LYS A 79 6.57 -24.72 -9.11
N ARG A 80 6.76 -23.39 -9.09
CA ARG A 80 7.10 -22.64 -7.85
C ARG A 80 6.41 -21.26 -7.76
N PRO A 81 5.07 -21.19 -7.90
CA PRO A 81 4.35 -19.91 -7.87
C PRO A 81 4.52 -19.18 -6.52
N VAL A 82 4.48 -19.91 -5.41
CA VAL A 82 4.65 -19.33 -4.06
C VAL A 82 6.01 -18.67 -3.89
N GLN A 83 7.09 -19.30 -4.36
CA GLN A 83 8.44 -18.70 -4.28
C GLN A 83 8.55 -17.42 -5.10
N TYR A 84 7.87 -17.35 -6.25
CA TYR A 84 7.84 -16.14 -7.05
C TYR A 84 7.07 -15.01 -6.33
N ILE A 85 5.94 -15.34 -5.69
CA ILE A 85 5.15 -14.37 -4.90
C ILE A 85 5.98 -13.80 -3.74
N HIS A 86 6.78 -14.62 -3.05
CA HIS A 86 7.73 -14.13 -2.04
C HIS A 86 8.73 -13.12 -2.63
N LYS A 87 9.31 -13.40 -3.81
CA LYS A 87 10.22 -12.46 -4.49
C LYS A 87 9.52 -11.15 -4.87
N VAL A 88 8.23 -11.20 -5.21
CA VAL A 88 7.43 -9.99 -5.45
C VAL A 88 7.33 -9.18 -4.16
N GLN A 89 6.99 -9.80 -3.03
CA GLN A 89 6.92 -9.09 -1.75
C GLN A 89 8.29 -8.52 -1.31
N GLU A 90 9.37 -9.27 -1.47
CA GLU A 90 10.73 -8.78 -1.21
C GLU A 90 11.06 -7.55 -2.05
N TYR A 91 10.62 -7.51 -3.32
CA TYR A 91 10.79 -6.36 -4.18
C TYR A 91 9.99 -5.14 -3.69
N LEU A 92 8.73 -5.33 -3.28
CA LEU A 92 7.94 -4.25 -2.68
C LEU A 92 8.61 -3.70 -1.41
N ASN A 93 9.17 -4.58 -0.57
CA ASN A 93 9.87 -4.19 0.65
C ASN A 93 11.13 -3.37 0.34
N LYS A 94 11.87 -3.70 -0.74
CA LYS A 94 13.04 -2.92 -1.20
C LYS A 94 12.68 -1.53 -1.72
N LEU A 95 11.47 -1.33 -2.26
CA LEU A 95 10.98 0.01 -2.62
C LEU A 95 10.70 0.85 -1.36
N THR A 96 10.39 0.21 -0.23
CA THR A 96 10.05 0.82 1.07
C THR A 96 8.72 1.58 1.09
N TYR A 97 8.15 1.73 2.29
CA TYR A 97 6.92 2.51 2.47
C TYR A 97 7.23 4.00 2.41
N ASN A 98 6.45 4.76 1.62
CA ASN A 98 6.63 6.19 1.48
C ASN A 98 6.11 6.96 2.71
N HIS A 99 7.06 7.42 3.52
CA HIS A 99 6.83 8.23 4.73
C HIS A 99 6.96 9.74 4.51
N THR A 100 7.28 10.20 3.29
CA THR A 100 7.57 11.64 3.03
C THR A 100 6.34 12.54 3.14
N GLY A 101 5.13 11.96 3.11
CA GLY A 101 3.88 12.72 3.01
C GLY A 101 3.45 13.01 1.58
N THR A 102 4.35 12.87 0.60
CA THR A 102 4.06 13.12 -0.82
C THR A 102 4.07 11.81 -1.58
N GLN A 103 2.96 11.47 -2.22
CA GLN A 103 2.85 10.32 -3.12
C GLN A 103 3.52 10.67 -4.45
N PHE A 104 4.48 9.85 -4.88
CA PHE A 104 5.32 10.15 -6.06
C PHE A 104 4.69 9.73 -7.38
N PHE A 105 3.85 8.70 -7.37
CA PHE A 105 3.15 8.22 -8.55
C PHE A 105 1.65 8.47 -8.38
N GLU A 106 1.04 9.29 -9.23
CA GLU A 106 -0.42 9.45 -9.21
C GLU A 106 -1.09 8.11 -9.54
N THR A 107 -1.84 7.57 -8.59
CA THR A 107 -2.63 6.37 -8.80
C THR A 107 -4.07 6.74 -9.14
N ARG A 108 -4.54 6.26 -10.28
CA ARG A 108 -5.95 6.37 -10.71
C ARG A 108 -6.57 4.96 -10.63
N PRO A 109 -6.92 4.45 -9.45
CA PRO A 109 -7.29 3.03 -9.27
C PRO A 109 -8.49 2.58 -10.09
N ASN A 110 -9.38 3.50 -10.49
CA ASN A 110 -10.53 3.21 -11.36
C ASN A 110 -10.25 3.38 -12.86
N SER A 111 -9.01 3.68 -13.24
CA SER A 111 -8.59 3.69 -14.65
C SER A 111 -8.42 2.27 -15.20
N SER A 112 -8.24 2.16 -16.52
CA SER A 112 -8.03 0.88 -17.21
C SER A 112 -6.77 0.16 -16.72
N MET A 113 -6.73 -1.17 -16.89
CA MET A 113 -5.50 -1.94 -16.61
C MET A 113 -4.30 -1.43 -17.42
N ILE A 114 -4.51 -1.01 -18.67
CA ILE A 114 -3.45 -0.39 -19.49
C ILE A 114 -2.84 0.83 -18.77
N THR A 115 -3.67 1.74 -18.27
CA THR A 115 -3.20 2.94 -17.57
C THR A 115 -2.45 2.58 -16.28
N LEU A 116 -2.98 1.64 -15.50
CA LEU A 116 -2.35 1.15 -14.27
C LEU A 116 -1.03 0.43 -14.53
N ASN A 117 -0.92 -0.24 -15.67
CA ASN A 117 0.27 -0.92 -16.13
C ASN A 117 1.40 0.07 -16.45
N GLU A 118 1.07 1.21 -17.07
CA GLU A 118 2.05 2.29 -17.29
C GLU A 118 2.53 2.90 -15.96
N THR A 119 1.64 3.10 -14.98
CA THR A 119 2.05 3.50 -13.62
C THR A 119 2.99 2.47 -13.00
N SER A 120 2.73 1.17 -13.17
CA SER A 120 3.59 0.10 -12.65
C SER A 120 4.98 0.11 -13.29
N LYS A 121 5.05 0.31 -14.61
CA LYS A 121 6.32 0.45 -15.34
C LYS A 121 7.10 1.68 -14.87
N ALA A 122 6.42 2.80 -14.59
CA ALA A 122 7.05 3.98 -14.02
C ALA A 122 7.61 3.68 -12.62
N ILE A 123 6.84 3.03 -11.73
CA ILE A 123 7.34 2.64 -10.40
C ILE A 123 8.61 1.78 -10.52
N ILE A 124 8.61 0.78 -11.42
CA ILE A 124 9.77 -0.09 -11.64
C ILE A 124 10.97 0.70 -12.16
N ARG A 125 10.76 1.60 -13.12
CA ARG A 125 11.83 2.37 -13.76
C ARG A 125 12.51 3.33 -12.78
N GLU A 126 11.72 3.96 -11.90
CA GLU A 126 12.20 5.01 -11.01
C GLU A 126 12.67 4.46 -9.65
N GLY A 127 12.15 3.30 -9.22
CA GLY A 127 12.62 2.63 -8.00
C GLY A 127 12.35 3.40 -6.69
N LEU A 128 11.38 4.31 -6.68
CA LEU A 128 11.09 5.19 -5.54
C LEU A 128 10.11 4.56 -4.53
N PRO A 129 10.08 5.05 -3.27
CA PRO A 129 9.12 4.63 -2.26
C PRO A 129 7.66 4.76 -2.67
N ILE A 130 6.86 3.76 -2.27
CA ILE A 130 5.44 3.63 -2.61
C ILE A 130 4.55 3.44 -1.38
N LYS A 131 3.23 3.54 -1.56
CA LYS A 131 2.21 3.27 -0.54
C LYS A 131 1.38 2.03 -0.90
N CYS A 132 0.40 1.71 -0.05
CA CYS A 132 -0.45 0.54 -0.19
C CYS A 132 -1.18 0.44 -1.54
N MET A 133 -1.71 1.54 -2.09
CA MET A 133 -2.40 1.53 -3.39
C MET A 133 -1.45 1.26 -4.56
N GLU A 134 -0.30 1.95 -4.58
CA GLU A 134 0.77 1.73 -5.58
C GLU A 134 1.28 0.29 -5.52
N ALA A 135 1.45 -0.25 -4.31
CA ALA A 135 1.86 -1.64 -4.09
C ALA A 135 0.85 -2.65 -4.65
N VAL A 136 -0.46 -2.41 -4.51
CA VAL A 136 -1.51 -3.26 -5.11
C VAL A 136 -1.45 -3.22 -6.64
N ILE A 137 -1.35 -2.03 -7.23
CA ILE A 137 -1.26 -1.86 -8.69
C ILE A 137 -0.01 -2.57 -9.25
N LEU A 138 1.15 -2.33 -8.62
CA LEU A 138 2.40 -2.96 -8.99
C LEU A 138 2.36 -4.50 -8.81
N SER A 139 1.75 -4.97 -7.72
CA SER A 139 1.57 -6.41 -7.47
C SER A 139 0.74 -7.07 -8.55
N VAL A 140 -0.34 -6.44 -8.99
CA VAL A 140 -1.16 -6.92 -10.12
C VAL A 140 -0.29 -7.04 -11.38
N HIS A 141 0.48 -6.00 -11.71
CA HIS A 141 1.40 -6.03 -12.85
C HIS A 141 2.40 -7.19 -12.78
N LEU A 142 3.11 -7.33 -11.65
CA LEU A 142 4.17 -8.32 -11.46
C LEU A 142 3.65 -9.77 -11.40
N THR A 143 2.36 -9.97 -11.21
CA THR A 143 1.73 -11.30 -11.07
C THR A 143 0.86 -11.69 -12.26
N ASN A 144 0.73 -10.85 -13.28
CA ASN A 144 -0.04 -11.17 -14.50
C ASN A 144 0.43 -12.48 -15.15
N GLY A 145 1.74 -12.75 -15.16
CA GLY A 145 2.32 -13.98 -15.72
C GLY A 145 2.23 -15.23 -14.81
N VAL A 146 1.37 -15.24 -13.79
CA VAL A 146 1.13 -16.40 -12.90
C VAL A 146 -0.31 -16.89 -13.07
N PRO A 147 -0.64 -17.70 -14.09
CA PRO A 147 -2.03 -17.96 -14.48
C PRO A 147 -2.90 -18.65 -13.44
N ALA A 148 -2.29 -19.45 -12.55
CA ALA A 148 -3.01 -20.18 -11.51
C ALA A 148 -3.38 -19.32 -10.28
N LEU A 149 -2.90 -18.08 -10.22
CA LEU A 149 -3.05 -17.20 -9.06
C LEU A 149 -4.28 -16.30 -9.23
N GLY A 150 -5.34 -16.59 -8.49
CA GLY A 150 -6.43 -15.63 -8.34
C GLY A 150 -5.96 -14.43 -7.52
N ARG A 151 -6.33 -13.22 -7.94
CA ARG A 151 -5.94 -11.95 -7.31
C ARG A 151 -7.17 -11.09 -7.12
N PHE A 152 -7.36 -10.47 -5.98
CA PHE A 152 -8.54 -9.65 -5.68
C PHE A 152 -8.18 -8.56 -4.67
N PRO A 153 -8.69 -7.32 -4.81
CA PRO A 153 -8.34 -6.26 -3.86
C PRO A 153 -9.09 -6.44 -2.53
N LEU A 154 -8.39 -6.27 -1.41
CA LEU A 154 -8.95 -6.24 -0.06
C LEU A 154 -8.77 -4.83 0.52
N ASN A 155 -9.88 -4.16 0.78
CA ASN A 155 -9.88 -2.80 1.33
C ASN A 155 -10.39 -2.83 2.76
N PHE A 156 -9.65 -2.16 3.64
CA PHE A 156 -9.98 -2.06 5.06
C PHE A 156 -10.28 -0.61 5.40
N LYS A 157 -11.36 -0.39 6.16
CA LYS A 157 -11.62 0.85 6.87
C LYS A 157 -11.51 0.57 8.36
N SER A 158 -10.64 1.28 9.05
CA SER A 158 -10.48 1.16 10.48
C SER A 158 -10.56 2.52 11.19
N GLU A 159 -10.68 2.46 12.51
CA GLU A 159 -10.71 3.59 13.42
C GLU A 159 -9.67 3.34 14.51
N MET A 160 -8.88 4.36 14.86
CA MET A 160 -7.90 4.22 15.94
C MET A 160 -8.61 4.46 17.28
N ILE A 161 -8.44 3.52 18.22
CA ILE A 161 -9.16 3.53 19.51
C ILE A 161 -8.69 4.68 20.39
N MET A 162 -7.37 4.87 20.49
CA MET A 162 -6.80 6.04 21.17
C MET A 162 -6.78 7.23 20.21
N LYS A 163 -7.53 8.28 20.55
CA LYS A 163 -7.50 9.56 19.81
C LYS A 163 -6.18 10.27 20.07
N ILE A 164 -5.12 9.87 19.37
CA ILE A 164 -3.86 10.64 19.34
C ILE A 164 -4.11 12.01 18.69
N ASN A 165 -5.09 12.10 17.77
CA ASN A 165 -5.44 13.32 17.05
C ASN A 165 -6.97 13.51 16.96
N LYS A 166 -7.47 14.71 17.30
CA LYS A 166 -8.91 15.04 17.31
C LYS A 166 -9.57 15.03 15.92
N ASN A 167 -8.80 15.05 14.82
CA ASN A 167 -9.30 15.35 13.48
C ASN A 167 -9.34 14.18 12.49
N GLN A 168 -8.68 13.03 12.75
CA GLN A 168 -8.81 11.84 11.90
C GLN A 168 -9.36 10.68 12.67
N ARG A 169 -10.59 10.34 12.29
CA ARG A 169 -11.32 9.22 12.85
C ARG A 169 -11.10 7.92 12.08
N TYR A 170 -10.94 8.01 10.75
CA TYR A 170 -10.90 6.83 9.89
C TYR A 170 -9.60 6.72 9.09
N PHE A 171 -9.16 5.48 8.95
CA PHE A 171 -8.00 5.08 8.18
C PHE A 171 -8.44 4.09 7.10
N TYR A 172 -7.85 4.23 5.91
CA TYR A 172 -8.11 3.36 4.78
C TYR A 172 -6.81 2.66 4.40
N HIS A 173 -6.91 1.37 4.14
CA HIS A 173 -5.78 0.53 3.75
C HIS A 173 -6.22 -0.47 2.70
N VAL A 174 -5.28 -0.90 1.87
CA VAL A 174 -5.55 -1.87 0.80
C VAL A 174 -4.38 -2.82 0.64
N VAL A 175 -4.69 -4.09 0.41
CA VAL A 175 -3.73 -5.13 0.02
C VAL A 175 -4.31 -5.93 -1.14
N LEU A 176 -3.47 -6.70 -1.84
CA LEU A 176 -3.92 -7.62 -2.86
C LEU A 176 -4.08 -9.00 -2.24
N GLY A 177 -5.32 -9.43 -2.08
CA GLY A 177 -5.67 -10.80 -1.75
C GLY A 177 -5.30 -11.75 -2.86
N LEU A 178 -4.77 -12.91 -2.48
CA LEU A 178 -4.31 -13.97 -3.36
C LEU A 178 -5.05 -15.26 -3.05
N THR A 179 -5.34 -16.05 -4.08
CA THR A 179 -5.82 -17.42 -3.93
C THR A 179 -5.09 -18.33 -4.92
N LEU A 180 -4.61 -19.47 -4.41
CA LEU A 180 -3.95 -20.50 -5.20
C LEU A 180 -4.46 -21.86 -4.73
N GLY A 181 -5.28 -22.51 -5.57
CA GLY A 181 -6.02 -23.70 -5.16
C GLY A 181 -7.04 -23.35 -4.07
N ASN A 182 -6.93 -23.98 -2.89
CA ASN A 182 -7.79 -23.74 -1.73
C ASN A 182 -7.11 -22.90 -0.64
N ARG A 183 -6.00 -22.22 -0.96
CA ARG A 183 -5.27 -21.40 0.00
C ARG A 183 -5.36 -19.91 -0.32
N PHE A 184 -5.42 -19.11 0.73
CA PHE A 184 -5.50 -17.65 0.69
C PHE A 184 -4.26 -17.03 1.35
N GLY A 185 -3.93 -15.82 0.92
CA GLY A 185 -2.84 -15.00 1.44
C GLY A 185 -2.92 -13.59 0.87
N THR A 186 -1.93 -12.76 1.13
CA THR A 186 -1.87 -11.38 0.61
C THR A 186 -0.46 -10.98 0.21
N ILE A 187 -0.39 -10.01 -0.70
CA ILE A 187 0.80 -9.18 -0.94
C ILE A 187 0.40 -7.71 -0.88
N GLY A 188 1.32 -6.86 -0.48
CA GLY A 188 1.06 -5.43 -0.34
C GLY A 188 2.13 -4.73 0.44
N LEU A 189 1.84 -3.49 0.86
CA LEU A 189 2.78 -2.70 1.65
C LEU A 189 2.01 -1.90 2.69
N SER A 190 2.56 -1.82 3.89
CA SER A 190 1.97 -1.12 5.03
C SER A 190 3.07 -0.48 5.86
N ARG A 191 2.70 0.45 6.74
CA ARG A 191 3.58 1.00 7.79
C ARG A 191 3.83 0.00 8.92
N ARG A 192 3.06 -1.09 8.94
CA ARG A 192 3.07 -2.15 9.96
C ARG A 192 3.19 -3.49 9.27
N ASP A 193 4.19 -4.28 9.66
CA ASP A 193 4.53 -5.52 8.98
C ASP A 193 3.41 -6.55 9.04
N ASN A 194 2.63 -6.57 10.12
CA ASN A 194 1.49 -7.47 10.26
C ASN A 194 0.23 -7.02 9.48
N LEU A 195 0.28 -5.90 8.75
CA LEU A 195 -0.84 -5.38 7.95
C LEU A 195 -0.53 -5.37 6.44
N MET A 196 0.42 -6.18 5.96
CA MET A 196 0.78 -6.26 4.54
C MET A 196 0.65 -7.68 3.96
N ASP A 197 1.75 -8.42 3.82
CA ASP A 197 1.74 -9.78 3.31
C ASP A 197 1.34 -10.80 4.36
N LYS A 198 0.63 -11.83 3.88
CA LYS A 198 0.22 -13.00 4.64
C LYS A 198 0.52 -14.20 3.76
N SER A 199 1.20 -15.19 4.32
CA SER A 199 1.58 -16.40 3.58
C SER A 199 0.35 -17.09 2.97
N LEU A 200 0.52 -17.76 1.84
CA LEU A 200 -0.53 -18.54 1.16
C LEU A 200 -0.84 -19.85 1.91
N THR A 201 -1.27 -19.72 3.17
CA THR A 201 -1.47 -20.84 4.10
C THR A 201 -2.91 -20.97 4.59
N TYR A 202 -3.68 -19.88 4.57
CA TYR A 202 -5.05 -19.81 5.10
C TYR A 202 -6.01 -20.64 4.25
N THR A 203 -6.82 -21.49 4.88
CA THR A 203 -7.74 -22.41 4.19
C THR A 203 -9.07 -21.77 3.79
N SER A 204 -9.40 -20.64 4.39
CA SER A 204 -10.57 -19.86 4.03
C SER A 204 -10.26 -18.36 3.98
N LEU A 205 -11.11 -17.61 3.28
CA LEU A 205 -11.05 -16.15 3.26
C LEU A 205 -11.43 -15.55 4.62
N ALA A 206 -12.27 -16.24 5.40
CA ALA A 206 -12.62 -15.82 6.76
C ALA A 206 -11.39 -15.83 7.67
N ASP A 207 -10.64 -16.94 7.70
CA ASP A 207 -9.41 -17.05 8.52
C ASP A 207 -8.41 -15.94 8.19
N LEU A 208 -8.27 -15.60 6.90
CA LEU A 208 -7.40 -14.51 6.46
C LEU A 208 -7.90 -13.15 6.95
N ILE A 209 -9.21 -12.91 6.93
CA ILE A 209 -9.80 -11.64 7.39
C ILE A 209 -9.69 -11.51 8.91
N ASP A 210 -9.90 -12.58 9.66
CA ASP A 210 -9.78 -12.62 11.12
C ASP A 210 -8.35 -12.29 11.55
N GLU A 211 -7.35 -12.81 10.83
CA GLU A 211 -5.94 -12.46 11.02
C GLU A 211 -5.68 -10.96 10.82
N PHE A 212 -6.29 -10.34 9.79
CA PHE A 212 -6.18 -8.89 9.60
C PHE A 212 -6.88 -8.11 10.71
N GLU A 213 -8.03 -8.57 11.17
CA GLU A 213 -8.76 -7.95 12.27
C GLU A 213 -7.90 -7.96 13.55
N GLU A 214 -7.32 -9.10 13.91
CA GLU A 214 -6.41 -9.22 15.04
C GLU A 214 -5.17 -8.33 14.83
N SER A 215 -4.61 -8.30 13.63
CA SER A 215 -3.49 -7.42 13.29
C SER A 215 -3.86 -5.94 13.47
N TYR A 216 -5.08 -5.51 13.11
CA TYR A 216 -5.55 -4.15 13.37
C TYR A 216 -5.70 -3.88 14.87
N ARG A 217 -6.30 -4.81 15.61
CA ARG A 217 -6.50 -4.72 17.06
C ARG A 217 -5.16 -4.55 17.78
N ASN A 218 -4.15 -5.34 17.40
CA ASN A 218 -2.78 -5.28 17.91
C ASN A 218 -2.06 -3.96 17.59
N ASN A 219 -2.54 -3.22 16.58
CA ASN A 219 -2.05 -1.88 16.26
C ASN A 219 -2.94 -0.76 16.84
N GLY A 220 -3.86 -1.07 17.75
CA GLY A 220 -4.74 -0.09 18.39
C GLY A 220 -5.87 0.43 17.49
N HIS A 221 -6.26 -0.35 16.48
CA HIS A 221 -7.35 -0.02 15.57
C HIS A 221 -8.55 -0.97 15.76
N LYS A 222 -9.77 -0.42 15.71
CA LYS A 222 -11.02 -1.15 15.49
C LYS A 222 -11.27 -1.25 14.00
N LEU A 223 -11.37 -2.46 13.45
CA LEU A 223 -11.72 -2.67 12.05
C LEU A 223 -13.24 -2.47 11.88
N LEU A 224 -13.62 -1.58 10.96
CA LEU A 224 -15.03 -1.19 10.80
C LEU A 224 -15.68 -1.82 9.58
N LYS A 225 -14.89 -2.06 8.53
CA LYS A 225 -15.40 -2.53 7.24
C LYS A 225 -14.29 -3.16 6.43
N VAL A 226 -14.59 -4.30 5.83
CA VAL A 226 -13.77 -4.95 4.81
C VAL A 226 -14.54 -4.95 3.49
N ARG A 227 -13.93 -4.47 2.41
CA ARG A 227 -14.47 -4.63 1.05
C ARG A 227 -13.58 -5.57 0.26
N ILE A 228 -14.19 -6.58 -0.34
CA ILE A 228 -13.55 -7.62 -1.12
C ILE A 228 -13.96 -7.40 -2.56
N GLY A 229 -12.99 -7.11 -3.43
CA GLY A 229 -13.25 -6.99 -4.87
C GLY A 229 -13.38 -8.35 -5.56
N HIS A 230 -13.69 -8.32 -6.85
CA HIS A 230 -13.68 -9.53 -7.68
C HIS A 230 -12.26 -9.90 -8.13
N LEU A 231 -12.15 -11.05 -8.80
CA LEU A 231 -10.90 -11.48 -9.41
C LEU A 231 -10.43 -10.48 -10.48
N VAL A 232 -9.14 -10.14 -10.43
CA VAL A 232 -8.48 -9.24 -11.37
C VAL A 232 -8.01 -10.03 -12.58
N SER A 233 -8.34 -9.54 -13.78
CA SER A 233 -7.90 -10.14 -15.05
C SER A 233 -6.37 -10.18 -15.16
N HIS A 234 -5.84 -11.27 -15.71
CA HIS A 234 -4.42 -11.41 -16.04
C HIS A 234 -4.00 -10.66 -17.31
N ASP A 235 -4.97 -10.17 -18.10
CA ASP A 235 -4.72 -9.40 -19.31
C ASP A 235 -4.24 -7.97 -18.96
N PRO A 236 -2.96 -7.64 -19.20
CA PRO A 236 -2.44 -6.30 -18.93
C PRO A 236 -2.98 -5.24 -19.90
N TYR A 237 -3.60 -5.66 -21.02
CA TYR A 237 -4.17 -4.78 -22.04
C TYR A 237 -5.68 -4.60 -21.90
N SER A 238 -6.26 -5.11 -20.80
CA SER A 238 -7.68 -4.92 -20.53
C SER A 238 -8.03 -3.44 -20.38
N ILE A 239 -9.11 -3.02 -21.03
CA ILE A 239 -9.70 -1.69 -20.84
C ILE A 239 -10.52 -1.59 -19.56
N SER A 240 -10.82 -2.72 -18.91
CA SER A 240 -11.53 -2.76 -17.63
C SER A 240 -10.65 -2.22 -16.52
N SER A 241 -11.26 -1.68 -15.46
CA SER A 241 -10.55 -1.32 -14.23
C SER A 241 -10.40 -2.53 -13.31
N ILE A 242 -9.57 -2.40 -12.27
CA ILE A 242 -9.60 -3.34 -11.15
C ILE A 242 -11.03 -3.36 -10.56
N PRO A 243 -11.65 -4.55 -10.35
CA PRO A 243 -13.01 -4.64 -9.84
C PRO A 243 -13.05 -4.50 -8.31
N TRP A 244 -12.92 -3.26 -7.81
CA TRP A 244 -12.86 -2.94 -6.38
C TRP A 244 -14.13 -3.23 -5.58
N LYS A 245 -15.28 -3.35 -6.25
CA LYS A 245 -16.59 -3.48 -5.63
C LYS A 245 -17.13 -4.89 -5.83
N GLY A 246 -16.95 -5.75 -4.83
CA GLY A 246 -17.64 -7.03 -4.73
C GLY A 246 -18.44 -7.08 -3.43
N MET A 247 -17.95 -7.87 -2.47
CA MET A 247 -18.61 -8.06 -1.17
C MET A 247 -18.15 -7.03 -0.14
N THR A 248 -19.02 -6.68 0.80
CA THR A 248 -18.68 -5.88 1.98
C THR A 248 -19.04 -6.66 3.23
N ILE A 249 -18.09 -6.72 4.16
CA ILE A 249 -18.26 -7.31 5.49
C ILE A 249 -18.09 -6.20 6.54
N TYR A 250 -18.93 -6.23 7.56
CA TYR A 250 -18.80 -5.42 8.77
C TYR A 250 -18.41 -6.36 9.90
N PRO A 251 -17.17 -6.28 10.43
CA PRO A 251 -16.79 -7.04 11.60
C PRO A 251 -17.73 -6.74 12.78
N PRO A 252 -18.01 -7.73 13.64
CA PRO A 252 -18.89 -7.54 14.79
C PRO A 252 -18.38 -6.38 15.67
N SER A 253 -19.29 -5.50 16.08
CA SER A 253 -18.97 -4.47 17.06
C SER A 253 -18.93 -5.09 18.45
N GLU A 254 -17.85 -4.86 19.20
CA GLU A 254 -17.74 -5.23 20.63
C GLU A 254 -18.87 -4.63 21.51
N ASP A 255 -19.67 -3.69 20.97
CA ASP A 255 -20.80 -3.04 21.62
C ASP A 255 -22.06 -3.94 21.78
N GLU A 256 -22.09 -5.16 21.22
CA GLU A 256 -23.25 -6.07 21.42
C GLU A 256 -23.33 -6.70 22.82
N THR A 257 -22.30 -6.52 23.66
CA THR A 257 -22.26 -7.05 25.03
C THR A 257 -22.86 -6.11 26.09
N GLU A 258 -23.27 -4.88 25.75
CA GLU A 258 -23.95 -3.94 26.66
C GLU A 258 -25.48 -3.89 26.49
N MET A 259 -26.06 -4.73 25.62
CA MET A 259 -27.53 -4.87 25.47
C MET A 259 -28.01 -6.29 25.86
N ARG A 260 -27.68 -6.74 27.06
CA ARG A 260 -28.40 -7.81 27.76
C ARG A 260 -28.55 -7.50 29.24
#